data_AF-A0A2D5N6S5-F1
#
_entry.id   AF-A0A2D5N6S5-F1
#
_cell.length_a   1.000
_cell.length_b   1.000
_cell.length_c   1.000
_cell.angle_alpha   90.00
_cell.angle_beta   90.00
_cell.angle_gamma   90.00
#
_symmetry.space_group_name_H-M   'P 1'
#
loop_
_entity.id
_entity.type
_entity.pdbx_description
1 polymer ?
#
loop_
_entity_poly.entity_id
_entity_poly.type
_entity_poly.pdbx_seq_one_letter_code
_entity_poly.pdbx_strand_id
1 'polypeptide(L)'
;MKKYLLFFVILIAFSCKESDLTFNPIVANSDGAPKLVQTFGGSKNDVAKSVISTVDDGFAVLGYTQSLDGDITDKATENYDFWMLKFDSEAQLEWNKTYGGSGDDRGSSLIETSDGGYALLGYSDSSDGDVSFNNGNRDFWLVKINASGVLSWQKSFGYEGMDEGVSIIETSDNHLMLSGVLDVTASGGEGNQGRFSTKHAGGDYWSIKITQTGDVVWSRFYGGSFTDSPTGISETLIGGFISVGGSDSNDVDISNNKGSYDFWVVKSDRNGDIVWEKSFGGSEIDEARGIVSSGDGNHVIVGDTRSIEQDVSLNNGAADLWLIKISGDGDILWN
;
A
#
# COMPACT_ATOMS: atom_id res chain seq x y z
N MET A 1 27.58 -67.55 29.68
CA MET A 1 26.79 -66.31 29.77
C MET A 1 27.54 -65.19 29.08
N LYS A 2 27.14 -64.84 27.84
CA LYS A 2 27.36 -63.54 27.18
C LYS A 2 26.37 -63.51 26.01
N LYS A 3 25.28 -62.76 26.17
CA LYS A 3 24.29 -62.50 25.11
C LYS A 3 24.80 -61.31 24.31
N TYR A 4 25.03 -61.49 23.02
CA TYR A 4 25.26 -60.36 22.10
C TYR A 4 23.90 -59.94 21.54
N LEU A 5 23.49 -58.74 21.92
CA LEU A 5 22.28 -58.07 21.43
C LEU A 5 22.65 -57.40 20.09
N LEU A 6 22.14 -57.94 18.98
CA LEU A 6 22.30 -57.34 17.66
C LEU A 6 21.34 -56.14 17.55
N PHE A 7 21.85 -54.92 17.58
CA PHE A 7 21.06 -53.72 17.36
C PHE A 7 20.92 -53.49 15.85
N PHE A 8 19.71 -53.67 15.33
CA PHE A 8 19.36 -53.33 13.94
C PHE A 8 19.15 -51.81 13.88
N VAL A 9 20.07 -51.08 13.25
CA VAL A 9 19.85 -49.66 12.91
C VAL A 9 19.21 -49.63 11.53
N ILE A 10 17.89 -49.43 11.51
CA ILE A 10 17.15 -49.13 10.27
C ILE A 10 17.36 -47.63 10.01
N LEU A 11 18.22 -47.30 9.05
CA LEU A 11 18.33 -45.94 8.51
C LEU A 11 17.08 -45.69 7.65
N ILE A 12 16.12 -44.95 8.19
CA ILE A 12 15.00 -44.44 7.39
C ILE A 12 15.50 -43.21 6.65
N ALA A 13 15.88 -43.39 5.39
CA ALA A 13 16.10 -42.29 4.48
C ALA A 13 14.72 -41.69 4.13
N PHE A 14 14.33 -40.63 4.84
CA PHE A 14 13.27 -39.76 4.36
C PHE A 14 13.81 -38.99 3.16
N SER A 15 13.50 -39.50 1.96
CA SER A 15 13.51 -38.69 0.74
C SER A 15 12.42 -37.64 0.91
N CYS A 16 12.80 -36.39 1.21
CA CYS A 16 11.96 -35.25 0.93
C CYS A 16 11.79 -35.19 -0.58
N LYS A 17 10.70 -35.74 -1.10
CA LYS A 17 10.19 -35.28 -2.39
C LYS A 17 9.80 -33.82 -2.19
N GLU A 18 10.21 -32.97 -3.14
CA GLU A 18 9.59 -31.66 -3.33
C GLU A 18 8.09 -31.86 -3.16
N SER A 19 7.52 -31.22 -2.13
CA SER A 19 6.09 -31.21 -1.94
C SER A 19 5.54 -30.56 -3.20
N ASP A 20 4.85 -31.35 -4.02
CA ASP A 20 4.01 -30.88 -5.10
C ASP A 20 3.18 -29.74 -4.54
N LEU A 21 3.57 -28.50 -4.87
CA LEU A 21 2.70 -27.34 -4.75
C LEU A 21 1.62 -27.55 -5.80
N THR A 22 0.67 -28.44 -5.51
CA THR A 22 -0.55 -28.54 -6.28
C THR A 22 -1.29 -27.24 -6.01
N PHE A 23 -1.03 -26.23 -6.84
CA PHE A 23 -2.00 -25.15 -7.05
C PHE A 23 -3.32 -25.86 -7.29
N ASN A 24 -4.28 -25.66 -6.38
CA ASN A 24 -5.62 -26.17 -6.58
C ASN A 24 -6.00 -25.81 -8.02
N PRO A 25 -6.40 -26.78 -8.87
CA PRO A 25 -6.78 -26.45 -10.23
C PRO A 25 -7.87 -25.39 -10.11
N ILE A 26 -7.59 -24.21 -10.68
CA ILE A 26 -8.58 -23.16 -10.77
C ILE A 26 -9.74 -23.79 -11.52
N VAL A 27 -10.85 -24.07 -10.83
CA VAL A 27 -12.11 -24.42 -11.49
C VAL A 27 -12.59 -23.11 -12.11
N ALA A 28 -12.03 -22.79 -13.26
CA ALA A 28 -12.27 -21.55 -13.96
C ALA A 28 -13.69 -21.60 -14.53
N ASN A 29 -14.65 -21.03 -13.80
CA ASN A 29 -15.95 -20.67 -14.35
C ASN A 29 -15.87 -19.40 -15.23
N SER A 30 -14.66 -18.91 -15.51
CA SER A 30 -14.37 -17.70 -16.28
C SER A 30 -13.36 -18.04 -17.36
N ASP A 31 -13.66 -17.65 -18.59
CA ASP A 31 -12.75 -17.71 -19.74
C ASP A 31 -11.76 -16.53 -19.75
N GLY A 32 -11.79 -15.67 -18.73
CA GLY A 32 -10.99 -14.45 -18.65
C GLY A 32 -11.45 -13.34 -19.59
N ALA A 33 -12.53 -13.54 -20.35
CA ALA A 33 -13.06 -12.51 -21.23
C ALA A 33 -13.77 -11.43 -20.41
N PRO A 34 -13.57 -10.14 -20.73
CA PRO A 34 -14.31 -9.07 -20.08
C PRO A 34 -15.81 -9.24 -20.38
N LYS A 35 -16.64 -9.27 -19.32
CA LYS A 35 -18.11 -9.33 -19.46
C LYS A 35 -18.70 -8.00 -19.93
N LEU A 36 -18.06 -6.90 -19.54
CA LEU A 36 -18.47 -5.52 -19.83
C LEU A 36 -17.22 -4.66 -20.02
N VAL A 37 -17.29 -3.72 -20.95
CA VAL A 37 -16.29 -2.68 -21.14
C VAL A 37 -17.03 -1.35 -21.27
N GLN A 38 -16.70 -0.41 -20.41
CA GLN A 38 -17.23 0.95 -20.40
C GLN A 38 -16.08 1.93 -20.24
N THR A 39 -16.30 3.17 -20.65
CA THR A 39 -15.33 4.26 -20.54
C THR A 39 -16.01 5.42 -19.83
N PHE A 40 -15.32 5.98 -18.84
CA PHE A 40 -15.76 7.14 -18.09
C PHE A 40 -14.68 8.22 -18.17
N GLY A 41 -15.08 9.47 -18.38
CA GLY A 41 -14.16 10.61 -18.43
C GLY A 41 -14.70 11.80 -19.23
N GLY A 42 -13.80 12.67 -19.62
CA GLY A 42 -14.08 13.85 -20.43
C GLY A 42 -13.02 14.09 -21.51
N SER A 43 -12.85 15.34 -21.89
CA SER A 43 -11.95 15.75 -22.98
C SER A 43 -10.47 15.85 -22.58
N LYS A 44 -10.14 15.70 -21.29
CA LYS A 44 -8.78 15.85 -20.74
C LYS A 44 -8.28 14.53 -20.14
N ASN A 45 -7.33 14.63 -19.21
CA ASN A 45 -6.72 13.47 -18.57
C ASN A 45 -7.61 12.98 -17.42
N ASP A 46 -8.02 11.73 -17.49
CA ASP A 46 -8.79 11.02 -16.46
C ASP A 46 -8.06 9.72 -16.13
N VAL A 47 -7.77 9.48 -14.86
CA VAL A 47 -6.95 8.34 -14.41
C VAL A 47 -7.67 7.65 -13.27
N ALA A 48 -7.82 6.32 -13.37
CA ALA A 48 -8.24 5.47 -12.26
C ALA A 48 -7.01 4.90 -11.55
N LYS A 49 -7.04 4.85 -10.21
CA LYS A 49 -5.93 4.41 -9.36
C LYS A 49 -6.28 3.27 -8.41
N SER A 50 -7.48 3.30 -7.83
CA SER A 50 -7.94 2.31 -6.86
C SER A 50 -9.34 1.83 -7.19
N VAL A 51 -9.61 0.55 -6.95
CA VAL A 51 -10.95 -0.05 -7.06
C VAL A 51 -11.20 -0.96 -5.88
N ILE A 52 -12.41 -0.90 -5.32
CA ILE A 52 -12.87 -1.76 -4.23
C ILE A 52 -14.24 -2.34 -4.55
N SER A 53 -14.52 -3.54 -4.05
CA SER A 53 -15.90 -4.00 -3.90
C SER A 53 -16.56 -3.30 -2.72
N THR A 54 -17.87 -3.12 -2.78
CA THR A 54 -18.67 -2.50 -1.73
C THR A 54 -19.66 -3.49 -1.12
N VAL A 55 -20.13 -3.22 0.11
CA VAL A 55 -21.00 -4.14 0.89
C VAL A 55 -22.34 -4.45 0.21
N ASP A 56 -22.77 -3.60 -0.72
CA ASP A 56 -23.98 -3.73 -1.53
C ASP A 56 -23.75 -4.53 -2.83
N ASP A 57 -22.67 -5.33 -2.89
CA ASP A 57 -22.23 -6.10 -4.06
C ASP A 57 -21.85 -5.25 -5.30
N GLY A 58 -21.80 -3.93 -5.14
CA GLY A 58 -21.27 -3.00 -6.13
C GLY A 58 -19.74 -2.86 -6.07
N PHE A 59 -19.25 -1.78 -6.67
CA PHE A 59 -17.85 -1.41 -6.60
C PHE A 59 -17.66 0.11 -6.68
N ALA A 60 -16.56 0.60 -6.15
CA ALA A 60 -16.18 2.00 -6.22
C ALA A 60 -14.78 2.15 -6.79
N VAL A 61 -14.57 3.22 -7.56
CA VAL A 61 -13.32 3.54 -8.24
C VAL A 61 -12.88 4.93 -7.82
N LEU A 62 -11.62 5.09 -7.44
CA LEU A 62 -10.98 6.37 -7.18
C LEU A 62 -9.84 6.61 -8.15
N GLY A 63 -9.70 7.85 -8.59
CA GLY A 63 -8.46 8.36 -9.14
C GLY A 63 -8.54 9.88 -9.21
N TYR A 64 -8.27 10.46 -10.38
CA TYR A 64 -8.28 11.92 -10.55
C TYR A 64 -8.60 12.33 -11.98
N THR A 65 -9.16 13.54 -12.12
CA THR A 65 -9.61 14.11 -13.39
C THR A 65 -9.16 15.55 -13.57
N GLN A 66 -8.75 15.88 -14.80
CA GLN A 66 -8.54 17.25 -15.27
C GLN A 66 -9.74 17.77 -16.10
N SER A 67 -10.71 16.91 -16.38
CA SER A 67 -11.81 17.18 -17.29
C SER A 67 -12.88 18.05 -16.64
N LEU A 68 -13.59 18.84 -17.46
CA LEU A 68 -14.72 19.71 -17.06
C LEU A 68 -16.01 19.36 -17.81
N ASP A 69 -15.98 18.27 -18.56
CA ASP A 69 -17.03 17.82 -19.46
C ASP A 69 -17.12 16.29 -19.46
N GLY A 70 -18.04 15.75 -20.27
CA GLY A 70 -18.33 14.31 -20.28
C GLY A 70 -19.08 13.89 -19.02
N ASP A 71 -18.51 12.95 -18.28
CA ASP A 71 -19.12 12.42 -17.05
C ASP A 71 -18.89 13.30 -15.81
N ILE A 72 -17.99 14.29 -15.93
CA ILE A 72 -17.65 15.23 -14.85
C ILE A 72 -18.63 16.40 -14.90
N THR A 73 -19.27 16.69 -13.76
CA THR A 73 -20.37 17.69 -13.70
C THR A 73 -20.26 18.71 -12.57
N ASP A 74 -19.34 18.50 -11.61
CA ASP A 74 -19.23 19.25 -10.36
C ASP A 74 -17.89 19.97 -10.16
N LYS A 75 -17.04 20.01 -11.19
CA LYS A 75 -15.74 20.70 -11.21
C LYS A 75 -15.76 22.00 -12.02
N ALA A 76 -14.93 22.98 -11.63
CA ALA A 76 -14.91 24.33 -12.23
C ALA A 76 -13.59 24.74 -12.92
N THR A 77 -12.51 23.99 -12.72
CA THR A 77 -11.14 24.35 -13.15
C THR A 77 -10.39 23.14 -13.72
N GLU A 78 -9.45 23.35 -14.65
CA GLU A 78 -8.68 22.27 -15.30
C GLU A 78 -7.42 21.82 -14.51
N ASN A 79 -7.38 21.98 -13.19
CA ASN A 79 -6.41 21.27 -12.33
C ASN A 79 -6.89 19.83 -12.08
N TYR A 80 -6.03 18.95 -11.58
CA TYR A 80 -6.50 17.62 -11.18
C TYR A 80 -7.28 17.71 -9.87
N ASP A 81 -8.43 17.06 -9.80
CA ASP A 81 -9.14 16.79 -8.54
C ASP A 81 -9.28 15.28 -8.33
N PHE A 82 -9.46 14.84 -7.07
CA PHE A 82 -9.89 13.47 -6.80
C PHE A 82 -11.19 13.24 -7.56
N TRP A 83 -11.33 12.08 -8.20
CA TRP A 83 -12.57 11.69 -8.86
C TRP A 83 -12.97 10.30 -8.42
N MET A 84 -14.14 10.21 -7.78
CA MET A 84 -14.68 8.95 -7.30
C MET A 84 -15.97 8.61 -8.02
N LEU A 85 -16.08 7.35 -8.46
CA LEU A 85 -17.25 6.77 -9.09
C LEU A 85 -17.75 5.60 -8.24
N LYS A 86 -19.06 5.50 -8.02
CA LYS A 86 -19.71 4.37 -7.35
C LYS A 86 -20.67 3.69 -8.31
N PHE A 87 -20.60 2.36 -8.35
CA PHE A 87 -21.40 1.50 -9.20
C PHE A 87 -22.19 0.49 -8.37
N ASP A 88 -23.33 0.07 -8.91
CA ASP A 88 -24.13 -1.04 -8.37
C ASP A 88 -23.57 -2.41 -8.82
N SER A 89 -24.24 -3.49 -8.39
CA SER A 89 -23.85 -4.86 -8.69
C SER A 89 -23.99 -5.25 -10.17
N GLU A 90 -24.71 -4.45 -10.94
CA GLU A 90 -24.94 -4.56 -12.38
C GLU A 90 -24.02 -3.62 -13.19
N ALA A 91 -23.02 -3.02 -12.53
CA ALA A 91 -22.07 -2.07 -13.10
C ALA A 91 -22.73 -0.84 -13.73
N GLN A 92 -23.86 -0.39 -13.19
CA GLN A 92 -24.44 0.91 -13.50
C GLN A 92 -23.89 1.97 -12.55
N LEU A 93 -23.55 3.14 -13.11
CA LEU A 93 -23.06 4.26 -12.31
C LEU A 93 -24.20 4.81 -11.44
N GLU A 94 -24.03 4.76 -10.12
CA GLU A 94 -24.97 5.35 -9.16
C GLU A 94 -24.70 6.84 -8.97
N TRP A 95 -23.44 7.19 -8.77
CA TRP A 95 -22.98 8.58 -8.66
C TRP A 95 -21.48 8.67 -8.96
N ASN A 96 -21.05 9.87 -9.37
CA ASN A 96 -19.65 10.25 -9.38
C ASN A 96 -19.49 11.68 -8.81
N LYS A 97 -18.34 11.96 -8.20
CA LYS A 97 -18.05 13.25 -7.58
C LYS A 97 -16.57 13.60 -7.66
N THR A 98 -16.29 14.89 -7.78
CA THR A 98 -14.94 15.44 -7.64
C THR A 98 -14.71 16.06 -6.26
N TYR A 99 -13.49 15.97 -5.74
CA TYR A 99 -13.08 16.63 -4.50
C TYR A 99 -11.71 17.28 -4.69
N GLY A 100 -11.57 18.55 -4.31
CA GLY A 100 -10.31 19.27 -4.46
C GLY A 100 -10.43 20.78 -4.27
N GLY A 101 -9.43 21.50 -4.81
CA GLY A 101 -9.31 22.95 -4.75
C GLY A 101 -8.74 23.55 -6.03
N SER A 102 -7.98 24.63 -5.88
CA SER A 102 -7.39 25.36 -7.01
C SER A 102 -6.06 24.79 -7.52
N GLY A 103 -5.44 23.86 -6.78
CA GLY A 103 -4.22 23.14 -7.12
C GLY A 103 -4.47 21.71 -7.61
N ASP A 104 -3.40 20.95 -7.84
CA ASP A 104 -3.50 19.53 -8.22
C ASP A 104 -3.77 18.65 -6.99
N ASP A 105 -4.89 17.93 -7.01
CA ASP A 105 -5.30 16.98 -5.98
C ASP A 105 -5.48 15.61 -6.64
N ARG A 106 -4.75 14.58 -6.16
CA ARG A 106 -4.71 13.26 -6.81
C ARG A 106 -4.94 12.11 -5.85
N GLY A 107 -6.05 11.40 -6.05
CA GLY A 107 -6.42 10.22 -5.27
C GLY A 107 -5.55 9.01 -5.63
N SER A 108 -5.12 8.27 -4.61
CA SER A 108 -4.25 7.08 -4.74
C SER A 108 -4.91 5.80 -4.24
N SER A 109 -5.61 5.84 -3.10
CA SER A 109 -6.17 4.67 -2.44
C SER A 109 -7.54 4.95 -1.85
N LEU A 110 -8.42 3.95 -1.91
CA LEU A 110 -9.82 4.03 -1.50
C LEU A 110 -10.19 2.82 -0.65
N ILE A 111 -10.94 3.05 0.43
CA ILE A 111 -11.62 1.99 1.19
C ILE A 111 -13.07 2.37 1.48
N GLU A 112 -13.94 1.36 1.58
CA GLU A 112 -15.22 1.48 2.28
C GLU A 112 -14.93 1.28 3.77
N THR A 113 -15.47 2.17 4.60
CA THR A 113 -15.29 2.13 6.05
C THR A 113 -16.46 1.45 6.73
N SER A 114 -16.24 0.89 7.92
CA SER A 114 -17.24 0.15 8.71
C SER A 114 -18.54 0.92 9.02
N ASP A 115 -18.51 2.25 8.95
CA ASP A 115 -19.70 3.11 9.06
C ASP A 115 -20.55 3.22 7.78
N GLY A 116 -20.18 2.52 6.70
CA GLY A 116 -20.84 2.53 5.40
C GLY A 116 -20.50 3.73 4.52
N GLY A 117 -19.56 4.58 4.94
CA GLY A 117 -18.97 5.62 4.09
C GLY A 117 -17.68 5.16 3.41
N TYR A 118 -16.90 6.12 2.93
CA TYR A 118 -15.62 5.84 2.28
C TYR A 118 -14.53 6.77 2.79
N ALA A 119 -13.29 6.28 2.77
CA ALA A 119 -12.09 7.08 3.00
C ALA A 119 -11.21 7.05 1.74
N LEU A 120 -10.88 8.24 1.25
CA LEU A 120 -10.08 8.46 0.05
C LEU A 120 -8.76 9.09 0.48
N LEU A 121 -7.65 8.49 0.10
CA LEU A 121 -6.30 8.99 0.37
C LEU A 121 -5.63 9.39 -0.94
N GLY A 122 -4.77 10.40 -0.87
CA GLY A 122 -3.90 10.85 -1.95
C GLY A 122 -3.03 12.00 -1.47
N TYR A 123 -2.72 12.93 -2.37
CA TYR A 123 -2.08 14.19 -2.02
C TYR A 123 -2.86 15.39 -2.55
N SER A 124 -2.59 16.56 -1.99
CA SER A 124 -3.13 17.85 -2.42
C SER A 124 -2.04 18.90 -2.54
N ASP A 125 -2.05 19.67 -3.64
CA ASP A 125 -1.30 20.92 -3.84
C ASP A 125 -2.19 22.15 -3.47
N SER A 126 -3.45 21.93 -3.08
CA SER A 126 -4.46 22.96 -2.82
C SER A 126 -4.46 23.45 -1.37
N SER A 127 -5.02 24.63 -1.12
CA SER A 127 -5.28 25.16 0.25
C SER A 127 -6.66 25.83 0.37
N ASP A 128 -7.55 25.49 -0.56
CA ASP A 128 -8.89 26.03 -0.71
C ASP A 128 -9.85 24.97 -1.29
N GLY A 129 -11.10 25.36 -1.54
CA GLY A 129 -12.15 24.43 -1.97
C GLY A 129 -12.55 23.48 -0.83
N ASP A 130 -12.49 22.18 -1.09
CA ASP A 130 -12.70 21.14 -0.07
C ASP A 130 -11.48 20.99 0.85
N VAL A 131 -10.29 21.38 0.38
CA VAL A 131 -9.03 21.27 1.11
C VAL A 131 -8.92 22.45 2.08
N SER A 132 -8.83 22.19 3.38
CA SER A 132 -8.79 23.29 4.37
C SER A 132 -7.43 23.97 4.51
N PHE A 133 -6.35 23.22 4.31
CA PHE A 133 -4.98 23.70 4.53
C PHE A 133 -3.95 22.75 3.88
N ASN A 134 -2.77 23.28 3.59
CA ASN A 134 -1.58 22.57 3.10
C ASN A 134 -0.32 23.24 3.66
N ASN A 135 0.60 22.47 4.24
CA ASN A 135 1.80 22.92 4.94
C ASN A 135 3.04 22.97 4.04
N GLY A 136 2.96 22.51 2.79
CA GLY A 136 4.10 22.37 1.90
C GLY A 136 3.73 22.54 0.43
N ASN A 137 4.48 21.86 -0.44
CA ASN A 137 4.12 21.73 -1.86
C ASN A 137 3.02 20.68 -2.03
N ARG A 138 3.10 19.59 -1.27
CA ARG A 138 2.12 18.50 -1.19
C ARG A 138 2.00 18.02 0.23
N ASP A 139 0.75 17.82 0.66
CA ASP A 139 0.44 17.10 1.89
C ASP A 139 -0.39 15.86 1.52
N PHE A 140 -0.35 14.81 2.37
CA PHE A 140 -1.37 13.76 2.33
C PHE A 140 -2.71 14.43 2.48
N TRP A 141 -3.66 14.08 1.61
CA TRP A 141 -5.03 14.51 1.78
C TRP A 141 -5.94 13.31 1.96
N LEU A 142 -6.60 13.28 3.11
CA LEU A 142 -7.57 12.26 3.49
C LEU A 142 -8.97 12.86 3.49
N VAL A 143 -9.84 12.29 2.68
CA VAL A 143 -11.24 12.70 2.55
C VAL A 143 -12.13 11.58 3.06
N LYS A 144 -12.98 11.87 4.06
CA LYS A 144 -14.04 10.99 4.51
C LYS A 144 -15.37 11.46 3.95
N ILE A 145 -16.06 10.56 3.27
CA ILE A 145 -17.41 10.80 2.72
C ILE A 145 -18.40 9.78 3.28
N ASN A 146 -19.69 10.09 3.16
CA ASN A 146 -20.76 9.14 3.43
C ASN A 146 -21.07 8.26 2.19
N ALA A 147 -22.01 7.32 2.32
CA ALA A 147 -22.42 6.41 1.27
C ALA A 147 -22.89 7.09 -0.04
N SER A 148 -23.37 8.34 0.04
CA SER A 148 -23.85 9.13 -1.10
C SER A 148 -22.80 10.09 -1.66
N GLY A 149 -21.54 9.96 -1.22
CA GLY A 149 -20.44 10.81 -1.67
C GLY A 149 -20.44 12.21 -1.07
N VAL A 150 -21.20 12.49 -0.02
CA VAL A 150 -21.13 13.81 0.64
C VAL A 150 -19.96 13.85 1.60
N LEU A 151 -19.12 14.88 1.47
CA LEU A 151 -17.99 15.14 2.37
C LEU A 151 -18.47 15.20 3.83
N SER A 152 -17.88 14.36 4.67
CA SER A 152 -18.15 14.30 6.12
C SER A 152 -17.09 15.07 6.89
N TRP A 153 -15.82 14.81 6.59
CA TRP A 153 -14.67 15.57 7.08
C TRP A 153 -13.47 15.31 6.17
N GLN A 154 -12.45 16.16 6.25
CA GLN A 154 -11.16 15.91 5.63
C GLN A 154 -10.01 16.31 6.56
N LYS A 155 -8.83 15.77 6.31
CA LYS A 155 -7.58 16.09 7.01
C LYS A 155 -6.43 16.17 6.01
N SER A 156 -5.55 17.14 6.22
CA SER A 156 -4.24 17.20 5.57
C SER A 156 -3.17 16.79 6.57
N PHE A 157 -2.23 15.95 6.14
CA PHE A 157 -1.05 15.58 6.92
C PHE A 157 0.20 15.81 6.07
N GLY A 158 1.06 16.72 6.51
CA GLY A 158 2.30 17.02 5.83
C GLY A 158 3.02 18.18 6.49
N TYR A 159 4.20 18.47 5.98
CA TYR A 159 5.12 19.49 6.46
C TYR A 159 5.64 20.32 5.28
N GLU A 160 6.71 21.10 5.47
CA GLU A 160 7.42 21.63 4.31
C GLU A 160 7.91 20.46 3.45
N GLY A 161 7.74 20.52 2.13
CA GLY A 161 8.20 19.48 1.21
C GLY A 161 7.11 18.90 0.32
N MET A 162 7.36 17.69 -0.18
CA MET A 162 6.42 16.92 -1.00
C MET A 162 6.04 15.63 -0.29
N ASP A 163 4.88 15.62 0.36
CA ASP A 163 4.37 14.45 1.09
C ASP A 163 3.22 13.80 0.31
N GLU A 164 3.28 12.49 0.11
CA GLU A 164 2.34 11.78 -0.76
C GLU A 164 1.69 10.58 -0.07
N GLY A 165 0.37 10.62 0.13
CA GLY A 165 -0.39 9.48 0.66
C GLY A 165 -0.57 8.39 -0.41
N VAL A 166 -0.23 7.14 -0.08
CA VAL A 166 -0.20 6.02 -1.05
C VAL A 166 -1.23 4.93 -0.73
N SER A 167 -1.34 4.51 0.53
CA SER A 167 -2.16 3.37 0.93
C SER A 167 -2.93 3.66 2.21
N ILE A 168 -4.19 3.20 2.27
CA ILE A 168 -5.04 3.30 3.46
C ILE A 168 -5.70 1.96 3.74
N ILE A 169 -5.76 1.58 5.02
CA ILE A 169 -6.58 0.47 5.52
C ILE A 169 -7.38 0.91 6.74
N GLU A 170 -8.55 0.32 6.94
CA GLU A 170 -9.23 0.33 8.23
C GLU A 170 -8.68 -0.82 9.09
N THR A 171 -8.33 -0.52 10.34
CA THR A 171 -7.73 -1.48 11.27
C THR A 171 -8.79 -2.17 12.10
N SER A 172 -8.43 -3.33 12.66
CA SER A 172 -9.30 -4.15 13.51
C SER A 172 -9.86 -3.46 14.76
N ASP A 173 -9.25 -2.34 15.17
CA ASP A 173 -9.72 -1.46 16.24
C ASP A 173 -10.47 -0.22 15.73
N ASN A 174 -11.03 -0.26 14.51
CA ASN A 174 -11.82 0.81 13.86
C ASN A 174 -11.09 2.15 13.75
N HIS A 175 -9.78 2.10 13.55
CA HIS A 175 -8.95 3.25 13.21
C HIS A 175 -8.61 3.20 11.72
N LEU A 176 -8.05 4.29 11.21
CA LEU A 176 -7.48 4.31 9.87
C LEU A 176 -5.96 4.31 9.97
N MET A 177 -5.32 3.52 9.14
CA MET A 177 -3.87 3.46 9.00
C MET A 177 -3.49 3.95 7.60
N LEU A 178 -2.73 5.04 7.55
CA LEU A 178 -2.25 5.67 6.33
C LEU A 178 -0.78 5.32 6.14
N SER A 179 -0.37 5.10 4.91
CA SER A 179 1.03 4.97 4.51
C SER A 179 1.32 5.77 3.25
N GLY A 180 2.50 6.38 3.18
CA GLY A 180 2.96 7.16 2.03
C GLY A 180 4.38 7.69 2.23
N VAL A 181 4.77 8.71 1.47
CA VAL A 181 6.12 9.28 1.52
C VAL A 181 6.11 10.60 2.29
N LEU A 182 7.01 10.76 3.26
CA LEU A 182 7.31 12.04 3.91
C LEU A 182 8.66 12.57 3.43
N ASP A 183 8.75 13.83 3.04
CA ASP A 183 10.04 14.50 2.83
C ASP A 183 10.67 14.81 4.19
N VAL A 184 11.49 13.89 4.70
CA VAL A 184 12.09 14.00 6.03
C VAL A 184 13.10 15.14 6.11
N THR A 185 13.76 15.45 4.98
CA THR A 185 14.70 16.57 4.89
C THR A 185 13.96 17.89 5.09
N ALA A 186 12.87 18.09 4.35
CA ALA A 186 12.13 19.34 4.36
C ALA A 186 11.31 19.50 5.65
N SER A 187 10.75 18.42 6.20
CA SER A 187 10.09 18.41 7.51
C SER A 187 11.05 18.59 8.70
N GLY A 188 12.37 18.58 8.49
CA GLY A 188 13.35 18.70 9.57
C GLY A 188 13.30 17.55 10.59
N GLY A 189 12.79 16.38 10.19
CA GLY A 189 12.59 15.23 11.08
C GLY A 189 11.31 15.28 11.91
N GLU A 190 10.37 16.18 11.60
CA GLU A 190 9.01 16.10 12.13
C GLU A 190 8.25 14.88 11.57
N GLY A 191 7.05 14.59 12.09
CA GLY A 191 6.28 13.41 11.68
C GLY A 191 6.67 12.11 12.38
N ASN A 192 7.73 12.10 13.21
CA ASN A 192 8.12 10.94 14.02
C ASN A 192 7.82 11.15 15.51
N GLN A 193 6.60 10.84 15.93
CA GLN A 193 6.22 11.01 17.33
C GLN A 193 6.93 9.96 18.20
N GLY A 194 7.62 10.37 19.27
CA GLY A 194 8.16 9.43 20.25
C GLY A 194 9.45 8.68 19.88
N ARG A 195 10.05 8.93 18.71
CA ARG A 195 11.40 8.45 18.34
C ARG A 195 12.30 9.66 18.03
N PHE A 196 13.58 9.58 18.45
CA PHE A 196 14.54 10.64 18.12
C PHE A 196 14.88 10.61 16.63
N SER A 197 15.11 11.78 16.03
CA SER A 197 15.63 11.90 14.68
C SER A 197 17.07 11.39 14.63
N THR A 198 17.24 10.12 14.33
CA THR A 198 18.37 9.72 13.48
C THR A 198 18.27 10.53 12.19
N LYS A 199 19.41 10.94 11.62
CA LYS A 199 19.39 11.73 10.38
C LYS A 199 18.94 10.83 9.23
N HIS A 200 17.66 10.86 8.93
CA HIS A 200 17.12 10.39 7.66
C HIS A 200 17.24 11.53 6.65
N ALA A 201 17.21 11.22 5.36
CA ALA A 201 17.19 12.21 4.31
C ALA A 201 16.40 11.68 3.10
N GLY A 202 15.66 12.57 2.44
CA GLY A 202 14.84 12.24 1.29
C GLY A 202 13.42 11.87 1.68
N GLY A 203 12.76 11.14 0.79
CA GLY A 203 11.41 10.64 1.02
C GLY A 203 11.45 9.30 1.75
N ASP A 204 10.74 9.18 2.87
CA ASP A 204 10.71 7.96 3.69
C ASP A 204 9.31 7.38 3.83
N TYR A 205 9.23 6.11 4.28
CA TYR A 205 7.95 5.50 4.62
C TYR A 205 7.34 6.26 5.78
N TRP A 206 6.27 6.98 5.55
CA TRP A 206 5.50 7.65 6.59
C TRP A 206 4.22 6.88 6.87
N SER A 207 4.01 6.60 8.16
CA SER A 207 2.93 5.77 8.68
C SER A 207 2.18 6.57 9.73
N ILE A 208 0.88 6.78 9.52
CA ILE A 208 0.02 7.57 10.41
C ILE A 208 -1.19 6.75 10.79
N LYS A 209 -1.35 6.47 12.08
CA LYS A 209 -2.58 5.89 12.62
C LYS A 209 -3.45 6.99 13.18
N ILE A 210 -4.71 7.02 12.77
CA ILE A 210 -5.69 8.02 13.19
C ILE A 210 -6.99 7.37 13.65
N THR A 211 -7.74 8.04 14.51
CA THR A 211 -9.10 7.64 14.87
C THR A 211 -10.04 7.77 13.67
N GLN A 212 -11.22 7.16 13.76
CA GLN A 212 -12.28 7.34 12.75
C GLN A 212 -12.76 8.80 12.59
N THR A 213 -12.46 9.67 13.57
CA THR A 213 -12.72 11.12 13.51
C THR A 213 -11.55 11.94 12.94
N GLY A 214 -10.46 11.27 12.58
CA GLY A 214 -9.26 11.88 12.00
C GLY A 214 -8.31 12.51 13.02
N ASP A 215 -8.37 12.08 14.29
CA ASP A 215 -7.42 12.49 15.31
C ASP A 215 -6.19 11.56 15.30
N VAL A 216 -4.99 12.12 15.31
CA VAL A 216 -3.75 11.33 15.27
C VAL A 216 -3.59 10.52 16.56
N VAL A 217 -3.46 9.20 16.42
CA VAL A 217 -3.08 8.29 17.50
C VAL A 217 -1.56 8.23 17.61
N TRP A 218 -0.89 8.00 16.48
CA TRP A 218 0.55 8.07 16.37
C TRP A 218 0.98 8.33 14.93
N SER A 219 2.21 8.84 14.76
CA SER A 219 2.86 9.01 13.47
C SER A 219 4.33 8.61 13.56
N ARG A 220 4.84 7.88 12.56
CA ARG A 220 6.21 7.35 12.47
C ARG A 220 6.70 7.39 11.04
N PHE A 221 7.97 7.70 10.85
CA PHE A 221 8.65 7.43 9.59
C PHE A 221 9.75 6.39 9.76
N TYR A 222 10.05 5.67 8.68
CA TYR A 222 11.09 4.65 8.57
C TYR A 222 11.83 4.83 7.25
N GLY A 223 13.16 4.76 7.29
CA GLY A 223 13.97 5.00 6.10
C GLY A 223 15.46 5.12 6.39
N GLY A 224 16.19 5.65 5.42
CA GLY A 224 17.63 5.85 5.44
C GLY A 224 18.05 7.23 4.93
N SER A 225 19.25 7.30 4.36
CA SER A 225 19.78 8.53 3.76
C SER A 225 19.32 8.75 2.30
N PHE A 226 18.69 7.77 1.67
CA PHE A 226 18.16 7.85 0.30
C PHE A 226 16.63 7.68 0.29
N THR A 227 16.03 7.58 -0.90
CA THR A 227 14.57 7.61 -1.03
C THR A 227 13.97 6.23 -0.83
N ASP A 228 13.11 6.11 0.18
CA ASP A 228 12.38 4.92 0.55
C ASP A 228 10.88 5.18 0.31
N SER A 229 10.30 4.46 -0.66
CA SER A 229 8.91 4.68 -1.09
C SER A 229 8.01 3.48 -0.77
N PRO A 230 7.00 3.61 0.10
CA PRO A 230 6.05 2.54 0.36
C PRO A 230 5.03 2.44 -0.77
N THR A 231 4.53 1.22 -0.99
CA THR A 231 3.49 0.92 -1.98
C THR A 231 2.27 0.25 -1.38
N GLY A 232 2.36 -0.29 -0.16
CA GLY A 232 1.20 -0.86 0.53
C GLY A 232 1.44 -1.14 2.01
N ILE A 233 0.34 -1.31 2.74
CA ILE A 233 0.34 -1.65 4.15
C ILE A 233 -0.71 -2.73 4.45
N SER A 234 -0.41 -3.61 5.41
CA SER A 234 -1.31 -4.68 5.85
C SER A 234 -1.25 -4.84 7.36
N GLU A 235 -2.39 -4.94 8.05
CA GLU A 235 -2.45 -5.26 9.48
C GLU A 235 -2.14 -6.75 9.73
N THR A 236 -1.43 -7.04 10.82
CA THR A 236 -1.14 -8.44 11.23
C THR A 236 -2.21 -8.99 12.19
N LEU A 237 -2.34 -10.32 12.25
CA LEU A 237 -3.34 -10.99 13.12
C LEU A 237 -3.18 -10.70 14.63
N ILE A 238 -1.95 -10.42 15.07
CA ILE A 238 -1.65 -10.12 16.48
C ILE A 238 -1.56 -8.60 16.73
N GLY A 239 -1.98 -7.78 15.76
CA GLY A 239 -1.83 -6.34 15.73
C GLY A 239 -0.42 -5.87 15.40
N GLY A 240 -0.30 -4.61 14.98
CA GLY A 240 0.88 -4.11 14.28
C GLY A 240 0.70 -4.24 12.76
N PHE A 241 1.69 -3.82 12.01
CA PHE A 241 1.55 -3.57 10.57
C PHE A 241 2.76 -4.08 9.79
N ILE A 242 2.55 -4.46 8.54
CA ILE A 242 3.60 -4.69 7.56
C ILE A 242 3.44 -3.67 6.45
N SER A 243 4.43 -2.80 6.30
CA SER A 243 4.56 -1.88 5.17
C SER A 243 5.56 -2.44 4.17
N VAL A 244 5.30 -2.28 2.88
CA VAL A 244 6.18 -2.73 1.79
C VAL A 244 6.44 -1.60 0.80
N GLY A 245 7.53 -1.71 0.05
CA GLY A 245 7.86 -0.82 -1.05
C GLY A 245 9.31 -1.01 -1.49
N GLY A 246 9.95 0.04 -1.96
CA GLY A 246 11.35 0.04 -2.41
C GLY A 246 12.26 0.89 -1.52
N SER A 247 13.53 0.50 -1.45
CA SER A 247 14.61 1.27 -0.81
C SER A 247 15.94 1.02 -1.52
N ASP A 248 16.71 2.08 -1.76
CA ASP A 248 18.12 2.04 -2.15
C ASP A 248 19.08 2.45 -1.02
N SER A 249 18.52 2.64 0.19
CA SER A 249 19.27 2.92 1.41
C SER A 249 19.91 1.67 2.00
N ASN A 250 20.98 1.85 2.77
CA ASN A 250 21.66 0.78 3.52
C ASN A 250 22.10 1.23 4.92
N ASP A 251 21.42 2.24 5.44
CA ASP A 251 21.70 2.88 6.72
C ASP A 251 20.44 3.25 7.49
N VAL A 252 20.67 3.73 8.71
CA VAL A 252 19.67 4.17 9.68
C VAL A 252 18.72 3.07 10.15
N ASP A 253 17.61 2.85 9.45
CA ASP A 253 16.68 1.74 9.73
C ASP A 253 16.93 0.54 8.82
N ILE A 254 17.56 0.72 7.65
CA ILE A 254 17.81 -0.36 6.70
C ILE A 254 19.19 -0.98 6.93
N SER A 255 19.25 -2.30 7.11
CA SER A 255 20.50 -2.99 7.44
C SER A 255 20.94 -4.06 6.43
N ASN A 256 20.07 -4.46 5.51
CA ASN A 256 20.30 -5.65 4.68
C ASN A 256 19.94 -5.49 3.19
N ASN A 257 20.03 -4.28 2.63
CA ASN A 257 19.91 -4.04 1.19
C ASN A 257 20.93 -4.89 0.40
N LYS A 258 20.47 -5.52 -0.68
CA LYS A 258 21.14 -6.54 -1.48
C LYS A 258 21.55 -6.03 -2.87
N GLY A 259 21.08 -4.86 -3.28
CA GLY A 259 21.25 -4.34 -4.64
C GLY A 259 21.06 -2.83 -4.74
N SER A 260 20.41 -2.40 -5.83
CA SER A 260 20.04 -0.98 -6.02
C SER A 260 18.73 -0.70 -5.30
N TYR A 261 17.62 -1.26 -5.76
CA TYR A 261 16.35 -1.19 -5.06
C TYR A 261 15.93 -2.62 -4.76
N ASP A 262 15.51 -2.88 -3.54
CA ASP A 262 14.92 -4.16 -3.15
C ASP A 262 13.52 -3.97 -2.60
N PHE A 263 12.76 -5.06 -2.49
CA PHE A 263 11.54 -5.06 -1.69
C PHE A 263 11.94 -4.79 -0.24
N TRP A 264 11.70 -3.58 0.25
CA TRP A 264 11.91 -3.28 1.66
C TRP A 264 10.61 -3.49 2.42
N VAL A 265 10.67 -4.33 3.45
CA VAL A 265 9.52 -4.75 4.24
C VAL A 265 9.77 -4.40 5.69
N VAL A 266 8.89 -3.56 6.25
CA VAL A 266 8.96 -3.11 7.63
C VAL A 266 7.78 -3.66 8.40
N LYS A 267 8.05 -4.47 9.43
CA LYS A 267 7.05 -4.82 10.44
C LYS A 267 7.14 -3.87 11.61
N SER A 268 6.03 -3.24 11.96
CA SER A 268 5.88 -2.43 13.15
C SER A 268 4.91 -3.05 14.15
N ASP A 269 5.05 -2.67 15.42
CA ASP A 269 4.10 -3.00 16.47
C ASP A 269 2.84 -2.11 16.38
N ARG A 270 1.92 -2.25 17.35
CA ARG A 270 0.67 -1.46 17.37
C ARG A 270 0.89 0.05 17.56
N ASN A 271 2.06 0.45 18.08
CA ASN A 271 2.45 1.83 18.33
C ASN A 271 3.30 2.42 17.19
N GLY A 272 3.58 1.62 16.15
CA GLY A 272 4.42 2.00 15.02
C GLY A 272 5.92 1.82 15.27
N ASP A 273 6.34 1.15 16.34
CA ASP A 273 7.77 0.93 16.55
C ASP A 273 8.23 -0.31 15.74
N ILE A 274 9.37 -0.20 15.05
CA ILE A 274 9.89 -1.29 14.20
C ILE A 274 10.17 -2.53 15.07
N VAL A 275 9.56 -3.65 14.68
CA VAL A 275 9.83 -4.99 15.25
C VAL A 275 10.94 -5.67 14.47
N TRP A 276 10.85 -5.64 13.14
CA TRP A 276 11.91 -6.08 12.24
C TRP A 276 11.76 -5.39 10.88
N GLU A 277 12.85 -5.37 10.13
CA GLU A 277 12.93 -4.90 8.75
C GLU A 277 13.74 -5.91 7.93
N LYS A 278 13.36 -6.12 6.67
CA LYS A 278 14.03 -7.03 5.76
C LYS A 278 13.93 -6.53 4.32
N SER A 279 15.06 -6.54 3.61
CA SER A 279 15.10 -6.43 2.15
C SER A 279 15.06 -7.79 1.45
N PHE A 280 14.23 -7.90 0.41
CA PHE A 280 14.16 -9.05 -0.48
C PHE A 280 14.44 -8.66 -1.94
N GLY A 281 15.32 -9.40 -2.59
CA GLY A 281 15.73 -9.14 -3.98
C GLY A 281 17.09 -9.73 -4.30
N GLY A 282 17.76 -9.13 -5.27
CA GLY A 282 19.09 -9.47 -5.75
C GLY A 282 19.98 -8.24 -5.93
N SER A 283 20.94 -8.30 -6.86
CA SER A 283 21.91 -7.21 -7.05
C SER A 283 21.39 -6.06 -7.93
N GLU A 284 20.26 -6.24 -8.62
CA GLU A 284 19.68 -5.27 -9.55
C GLU A 284 18.53 -4.48 -8.87
N ILE A 285 17.50 -4.09 -9.64
CA ILE A 285 16.32 -3.37 -9.17
C ILE A 285 15.17 -4.36 -9.03
N ASP A 286 14.61 -4.42 -7.82
CA ASP A 286 13.48 -5.24 -7.42
C ASP A 286 12.51 -4.33 -6.63
N GLU A 287 11.31 -4.09 -7.16
CA GLU A 287 10.36 -3.11 -6.60
C GLU A 287 9.03 -3.75 -6.19
N ALA A 288 8.68 -3.64 -4.90
CA ALA A 288 7.38 -4.09 -4.41
C ALA A 288 6.28 -3.14 -4.87
N ARG A 289 5.16 -3.68 -5.35
CA ARG A 289 4.01 -2.94 -5.89
C ARG A 289 2.75 -3.07 -5.04
N GLY A 290 2.67 -4.10 -4.18
CA GLY A 290 1.54 -4.29 -3.30
C GLY A 290 1.71 -5.45 -2.32
N ILE A 291 0.88 -5.46 -1.29
CA ILE A 291 0.84 -6.48 -0.25
C ILE A 291 -0.61 -6.84 0.09
N VAL A 292 -0.86 -8.10 0.43
CA VAL A 292 -2.13 -8.54 1.00
C VAL A 292 -1.90 -9.58 2.10
N SER A 293 -2.73 -9.54 3.15
CA SER A 293 -2.77 -10.61 4.14
C SER A 293 -3.37 -11.87 3.53
N SER A 294 -2.77 -13.02 3.78
CA SER A 294 -3.29 -14.32 3.33
C SER A 294 -4.22 -15.00 4.35
N GLY A 295 -4.53 -14.33 5.46
CA GLY A 295 -5.51 -14.79 6.46
C GLY A 295 -5.03 -15.88 7.43
N ASP A 296 -3.88 -16.49 7.16
CA ASP A 296 -3.22 -17.51 7.99
C ASP A 296 -2.07 -16.93 8.86
N GLY A 297 -1.97 -15.59 8.92
CA GLY A 297 -0.90 -14.87 9.60
C GLY A 297 0.32 -14.54 8.72
N ASN A 298 0.29 -14.95 7.45
CA ASN A 298 1.32 -14.68 6.45
C ASN A 298 0.83 -13.62 5.45
N HIS A 299 1.76 -13.07 4.67
CA HIS A 299 1.47 -12.01 3.71
C HIS A 299 2.05 -12.34 2.34
N VAL A 300 1.34 -11.95 1.29
CA VAL A 300 1.79 -12.08 -0.11
C VAL A 300 2.16 -10.69 -0.60
N ILE A 301 3.36 -10.56 -1.19
CA ILE A 301 3.91 -9.33 -1.75
C ILE A 301 4.12 -9.57 -3.23
N VAL A 302 3.69 -8.61 -4.05
CA VAL A 302 3.85 -8.63 -5.50
C VAL A 302 4.70 -7.45 -5.94
N GLY A 303 5.52 -7.66 -6.96
CA GLY A 303 6.30 -6.60 -7.58
C GLY A 303 6.95 -7.05 -8.88
N ASP A 304 7.99 -6.35 -9.29
CA ASP A 304 8.82 -6.73 -10.42
C ASP A 304 10.29 -6.89 -10.01
N THR A 305 10.98 -7.82 -10.67
CA THR A 305 12.39 -8.12 -10.43
C THR A 305 13.20 -7.98 -11.71
N ARG A 306 14.40 -7.40 -11.60
CA ARG A 306 15.42 -7.40 -12.67
C ARG A 306 16.60 -8.31 -12.34
N SER A 307 16.65 -8.84 -11.12
CA SER A 307 17.69 -9.76 -10.64
C SER A 307 17.48 -11.19 -11.14
N ILE A 308 18.51 -12.04 -11.05
CA ILE A 308 18.47 -13.49 -11.40
C ILE A 308 19.05 -14.37 -10.26
N GLU A 309 19.26 -13.79 -9.09
CA GLU A 309 20.03 -14.40 -8.00
C GLU A 309 19.57 -13.92 -6.61
N GLN A 310 20.22 -14.47 -5.56
CA GLN A 310 19.88 -14.27 -4.15
C GLN A 310 18.48 -14.81 -3.82
N ASP A 311 17.51 -13.95 -3.51
CA ASP A 311 16.15 -14.39 -3.20
C ASP A 311 15.34 -14.68 -4.46
N VAL A 312 15.78 -14.17 -5.62
CA VAL A 312 15.07 -14.30 -6.89
C VAL A 312 15.42 -15.64 -7.54
N SER A 313 14.40 -16.46 -7.77
CA SER A 313 14.54 -17.81 -8.29
C SER A 313 14.66 -17.86 -9.82
N LEU A 314 13.97 -16.96 -10.53
CA LEU A 314 13.90 -16.93 -11.99
C LEU A 314 13.54 -15.53 -12.50
N ASN A 315 14.22 -15.10 -13.56
CA ASN A 315 13.84 -13.95 -14.40
C ASN A 315 14.23 -14.28 -15.85
N ASN A 316 13.26 -14.17 -16.76
CA ASN A 316 13.33 -14.54 -18.17
C ASN A 316 13.41 -13.32 -19.10
N GLY A 317 13.52 -12.11 -18.55
CA GLY A 317 13.41 -10.87 -19.30
C GLY A 317 14.24 -9.73 -18.72
N ALA A 318 13.92 -8.50 -19.15
CA ALA A 318 14.53 -7.29 -18.59
C ALA A 318 13.95 -6.95 -17.21
N ALA A 319 12.68 -7.29 -16.98
CA ALA A 319 12.00 -7.29 -15.70
C ALA A 319 10.86 -8.31 -15.77
N ASP A 320 10.68 -9.12 -14.73
CA ASP A 320 9.61 -10.10 -14.62
C ASP A 320 8.76 -9.85 -13.37
N LEU A 321 7.51 -10.33 -13.39
CA LEU A 321 6.66 -10.34 -12.20
C LEU A 321 7.29 -11.23 -11.12
N TRP A 322 7.43 -10.70 -9.92
CA TRP A 322 7.89 -11.44 -8.76
C TRP A 322 6.85 -11.45 -7.65
N LEU A 323 6.57 -12.63 -7.12
CA LEU A 323 5.58 -12.83 -6.07
C LEU A 323 6.21 -13.64 -4.95
N ILE A 324 6.21 -13.09 -3.74
CA ILE A 324 6.71 -13.80 -2.55
C ILE A 324 5.60 -13.94 -1.53
N LYS A 325 5.58 -15.05 -0.80
CA LYS A 325 4.83 -15.17 0.44
C LYS A 325 5.79 -15.22 1.61
N ILE A 326 5.60 -14.32 2.56
CA ILE A 326 6.39 -14.24 3.78
C ILE A 326 5.58 -14.64 5.00
N SER A 327 6.24 -15.24 5.98
CA SER A 327 5.64 -15.45 7.30
C SER A 327 5.42 -14.13 8.03
N GLY A 328 4.65 -14.14 9.12
CA GLY A 328 4.53 -12.98 10.01
C GLY A 328 5.86 -12.53 10.65
N ASP A 329 6.89 -13.37 10.62
CA ASP A 329 8.26 -13.06 11.05
C ASP A 329 9.19 -12.68 9.88
N GLY A 330 8.65 -12.60 8.66
CA GLY A 330 9.35 -12.15 7.46
C GLY A 330 10.22 -13.21 6.80
N ASP A 331 9.96 -14.49 7.03
CA ASP A 331 10.70 -15.56 6.34
C ASP A 331 9.98 -15.91 5.04
N ILE A 332 10.71 -16.02 3.93
CA ILE A 332 10.13 -16.45 2.65
C ILE A 332 9.64 -17.90 2.79
N LEU A 333 8.36 -18.11 2.52
CA LEU A 333 7.71 -19.42 2.48
C LEU A 333 7.74 -20.02 1.07
N TRP A 334 7.60 -19.16 0.06
CA TRP A 334 7.81 -19.46 -1.35
C TRP A 334 8.03 -18.16 -2.14
N ASN A 335 8.72 -18.29 -3.28
CA ASN A 335 8.99 -17.24 -4.25
C ASN A 335 9.10 -17.84 -5.66
#